data_AF-A0A9X2FZT1-F1
#
_entry.id   AF-A0A9X2FZT1-F1
#
_cell.length_a   1.000
_cell.length_b   1.000
_cell.length_c   1.000
_cell.angle_alpha   90.00
_cell.angle_beta   90.00
_cell.angle_gamma   90.00
#
_symmetry.space_group_name_H-M   'P 1'
#
loop_
_entity.id
_entity.type
_entity.pdbx_description
1 polymer ?
#
loop_
_entity_poly.entity_id
_entity_poly.type
_entity_poly.pdbx_seq_one_letter_code
_entity_poly.pdbx_strand_id
1 'polypeptide(L)'
;MKFYTTPHPHYCGIDLHACSLYVCILNDARETILHREIKALPEPLLDLLTPYIGNIVVGVKYMHCWYWVYDFCAEPETNWH
;
A
#
# COMPACT_ATOMS: atom_id res chain seq x y z
N MET A 1 -7.78 -16.56 -12.38
CA MET A 1 -7.33 -15.97 -11.10
C MET A 1 -5.97 -16.57 -10.79
N LYS A 2 -4.90 -15.77 -10.72
CA LYS A 2 -3.55 -16.25 -10.37
C LYS A 2 -3.38 -16.05 -8.86
N PHE A 3 -3.05 -17.13 -8.15
CA PHE A 3 -2.79 -17.06 -6.71
C PHE A 3 -1.36 -16.62 -6.47
N TYR A 4 -1.19 -15.64 -5.58
CA TYR A 4 0.11 -15.18 -5.15
C TYR A 4 0.51 -15.93 -3.87
N THR A 5 1.56 -16.74 -3.93
CA THR A 5 1.97 -17.64 -2.84
C THR A 5 3.33 -17.28 -2.24
N THR A 6 3.95 -16.20 -2.72
CA THR A 6 5.25 -15.76 -2.21
C THR A 6 5.03 -14.98 -0.90
N PRO A 7 5.68 -15.40 0.20
CA PRO A 7 5.63 -14.65 1.45
C PRO A 7 6.48 -13.37 1.35
N HIS A 8 6.01 -12.28 1.96
CA HIS A 8 6.76 -11.03 2.09
C HIS A 8 6.95 -10.63 3.56
N PRO A 9 8.02 -9.87 3.86
CA PRO A 9 8.26 -9.35 5.21
C PRO A 9 7.16 -8.38 5.70
N HIS A 10 6.51 -7.66 4.78
CA HIS A 10 5.51 -6.66 5.12
C HIS A 10 4.24 -6.78 4.27
N TYR A 11 3.09 -6.52 4.90
CA TYR A 11 1.79 -6.42 4.23
C TYR A 11 1.13 -5.09 4.56
N CYS A 12 0.88 -4.27 3.54
CA CYS A 12 0.16 -3.02 3.64
C CYS A 12 -1.31 -3.22 3.25
N GLY A 13 -2.22 -2.91 4.15
CA GLY A 13 -3.64 -2.74 3.88
C GLY A 13 -3.99 -1.26 3.81
N ILE A 14 -4.67 -0.85 2.74
CA ILE A 14 -5.17 0.51 2.57
C ILE A 14 -6.70 0.48 2.49
N ASP A 15 -7.37 1.20 3.39
CA ASP A 15 -8.79 1.55 3.25
C ASP A 15 -8.89 3.00 2.81
N LEU A 16 -9.22 3.21 1.54
CA LEU A 16 -9.42 4.55 1.02
C LEU A 16 -10.78 5.06 1.54
N HIS A 17 -10.90 6.37 1.72
CA HIS A 17 -12.12 7.12 1.98
C HIS A 17 -12.05 8.40 1.11
N ALA A 18 -13.15 9.16 1.00
CA ALA A 18 -13.28 10.26 0.04
C ALA A 18 -12.05 11.20 -0.06
N CYS A 19 -11.42 11.55 1.07
CA CYS A 19 -10.23 12.43 1.10
C CYS A 19 -9.07 11.88 1.96
N SER A 20 -9.21 10.69 2.53
CA SER A 20 -8.26 10.10 3.48
C SER A 20 -7.92 8.67 3.11
N LEU A 21 -6.72 8.21 3.44
CA LEU A 21 -6.28 6.82 3.37
C LEU A 21 -6.00 6.33 4.79
N TYR A 22 -6.66 5.26 5.21
CA TYR A 22 -6.25 4.49 6.37
C TYR A 22 -5.23 3.45 5.94
N VAL A 23 -3.97 3.65 6.32
CA VAL A 23 -2.88 2.75 5.98
C VAL A 23 -2.51 1.93 7.21
N CYS A 24 -2.49 0.61 7.04
CA CYS A 24 -2.07 -0.35 8.05
C CYS A 24 -0.95 -1.22 7.48
N ILE A 25 0.19 -1.32 8.18
CA ILE A 25 1.29 -2.21 7.80
C ILE A 25 1.49 -3.25 8.87
N LEU A 26 1.50 -4.51 8.45
CA LEU A 26 1.78 -5.68 9.28
C LEU A 26 3.16 -6.25 8.96
N ASN A 27 3.83 -6.81 9.96
CA ASN A 27 4.97 -7.70 9.74
C ASN A 27 4.52 -9.11 9.35
N ASP A 28 5.49 -9.99 9.08
CA ASP A 28 5.29 -11.42 8.81
C ASP A 28 4.59 -12.16 9.98
N ALA A 29 4.82 -11.73 11.22
CA ALA A 29 4.13 -12.20 12.42
C ALA A 29 2.68 -11.68 12.58
N ARG A 30 2.19 -10.88 11.62
CA ARG A 30 0.85 -10.24 11.60
C ARG A 30 0.63 -9.21 12.70
N GLU A 31 1.70 -8.67 13.26
CA GLU A 31 1.67 -7.58 14.22
C GLU A 31 1.63 -6.23 13.49
N THR A 32 0.86 -5.29 14.02
CA THR A 32 0.75 -3.94 13.45
C THR A 32 2.00 -3.13 13.74
N ILE A 33 2.78 -2.83 12.69
CA ILE A 33 3.93 -1.93 12.75
C ILE A 33 3.48 -0.48 12.59
N LEU A 34 2.49 -0.25 11.72
CA LEU A 34 2.01 1.06 11.40
C LEU A 34 0.49 1.05 11.23
N HIS A 35 -0.17 2.03 11.82
CA HIS A 35 -1.56 2.35 11.53
C HIS A 35 -1.72 3.86 11.56
N ARG A 36 -2.06 4.46 10.42
CA ARG A 36 -2.12 5.91 10.26
C ARG A 36 -3.17 6.33 9.23
N GLU A 37 -3.88 7.41 9.54
CA GLU A 37 -4.66 8.15 8.55
C GLU A 37 -3.78 9.21 7.89
N ILE A 38 -3.73 9.20 6.55
CA ILE A 38 -3.03 10.20 5.74
C ILE A 38 -4.00 10.80 4.74
N LYS A 39 -3.64 11.96 4.15
CA LYS A 39 -4.41 12.50 3.01
C LYS A 39 -4.36 11.53 1.84
N ALA A 40 -5.46 11.41 1.11
CA ALA A 40 -5.53 10.63 -0.13
C ALA A 40 -4.77 11.32 -1.28
N LEU A 41 -3.45 11.39 -1.14
CA LEU A 41 -2.52 11.96 -2.10
C LEU A 41 -1.35 10.98 -2.31
N PRO A 42 -0.71 10.97 -3.49
CA PRO A 42 0.43 10.09 -3.76
C PRO A 42 1.64 10.34 -2.87
N GLU A 43 1.97 11.60 -2.58
CA GLU A 43 3.21 11.97 -1.88
C GLU A 43 3.23 11.46 -0.43
N PRO A 44 2.19 11.67 0.39
CA PRO A 44 2.14 11.13 1.75
C PRO A 44 2.16 9.60 1.78
N LEU A 45 1.62 8.95 0.75
CA LEU A 45 1.62 7.50 0.63
C LEU A 45 3.02 6.99 0.27
N LEU A 46 3.70 7.64 -0.67
CA LEU A 46 5.07 7.31 -1.06
C LEU A 46 6.02 7.47 0.11
N ASP A 47 5.96 8.59 0.84
CA ASP A 47 6.79 8.85 2.01
C ASP A 47 6.62 7.75 3.07
N LEU A 48 5.39 7.28 3.27
CA LEU A 48 5.05 6.23 4.22
C LEU A 48 5.55 4.86 3.79
N LEU A 49 5.51 4.55 2.48
CA LEU A 49 5.90 3.26 1.91
C LEU A 49 7.38 3.16 1.59
N THR A 50 8.08 4.29 1.40
CA THR A 50 9.51 4.37 1.05
C THR A 50 10.40 3.38 1.83
N PRO A 51 10.32 3.26 3.16
CA PRO A 51 11.18 2.33 3.90
C PRO A 51 10.88 0.83 3.65
N TYR A 52 9.77 0.51 2.97
CA TYR A 52 9.30 -0.86 2.74
C TYR A 52 9.29 -1.27 1.27
N ILE A 53 9.61 -0.36 0.33
CA ILE A 53 9.67 -0.64 -1.11
C ILE A 53 10.58 -1.85 -1.38
N GLY A 54 10.15 -2.72 -2.29
CA GLY A 54 10.82 -4.00 -2.62
C GLY A 54 10.50 -5.16 -1.66
N ASN A 55 9.99 -4.89 -0.45
CA ASN A 55 9.71 -5.92 0.57
C ASN A 55 8.28 -5.87 1.12
N ILE A 56 7.36 -5.21 0.41
CA ILE A 56 5.98 -5.01 0.85
C ILE A 56 4.98 -5.43 -0.23
N VAL A 57 3.90 -6.07 0.21
CA VAL A 57 2.70 -6.29 -0.61
C VAL A 57 1.67 -5.26 -0.22
N VAL A 58 1.12 -4.54 -1.20
CA VAL A 58 0.07 -3.54 -0.97
C VAL A 58 -1.27 -4.09 -1.45
N GLY A 59 -2.21 -4.25 -0.52
CA GLY A 59 -3.61 -4.55 -0.78
C GLY A 59 -4.47 -3.34 -0.48
N VAL A 60 -5.25 -2.90 -1.46
CA VAL A 60 -6.19 -1.79 -1.30
C VAL A 60 -7.61 -2.36 -1.31
N LYS A 61 -8.38 -2.04 -0.28
CA LYS A 61 -9.81 -2.32 -0.24
C LYS A 61 -10.53 -1.05 -0.65
N TYR A 62 -11.43 -1.12 -1.65
CA TYR A 62 -12.25 0.04 -1.97
C TYR A 62 -13.58 -0.24 -2.68
N MET A 63 -14.53 0.71 -2.53
CA MET A 63 -15.88 0.65 -3.13
C MET A 63 -16.06 1.48 -4.42
N HIS A 64 -15.18 2.41 -4.83
CA HIS A 64 -15.46 3.18 -6.06
C HIS A 64 -14.31 3.85 -6.88
N CYS A 65 -13.11 4.12 -6.36
CA CYS A 65 -12.04 4.85 -7.10
C CYS A 65 -10.60 4.35 -6.81
N TRP A 66 -10.20 3.16 -7.30
CA TRP A 66 -8.82 2.61 -7.11
C TRP A 66 -7.88 2.83 -8.31
N TYR A 67 -8.38 3.20 -9.50
CA TYR A 67 -7.56 3.27 -10.72
C TYR A 67 -6.29 4.13 -10.58
N TRP A 68 -6.36 5.25 -9.88
CA TRP A 68 -5.20 6.13 -9.68
C TRP A 68 -4.09 5.51 -8.81
N VAL A 69 -4.40 4.64 -7.83
CA VAL A 69 -3.37 3.97 -7.02
C VAL A 69 -2.74 2.84 -7.82
N TYR A 70 -3.53 2.15 -8.65
CA TYR A 70 -2.98 1.18 -9.59
C TYR A 70 -2.02 1.87 -10.58
N ASP A 71 -2.43 3.01 -11.16
CA ASP A 71 -1.61 3.81 -12.05
C ASP A 71 -0.32 4.25 -11.35
N PHE A 72 -0.40 4.73 -10.11
CA PHE A 72 0.77 5.08 -9.27
C PHE A 72 1.72 3.90 -9.01
N CYS A 73 1.18 2.71 -8.74
CA CYS A 73 1.99 1.51 -8.56
C CYS A 73 2.56 0.94 -9.87
N ALA A 74 1.96 1.29 -11.01
CA ALA A 74 2.39 0.85 -12.34
C ALA A 74 3.35 1.85 -13.01
N GLU A 75 3.56 3.03 -12.42
CA GLU A 75 4.48 4.04 -12.93
C GLU A 75 5.94 3.52 -12.93
N PRO A 76 6.66 3.58 -14.07
CA PRO A 76 8.04 3.10 -14.17
C PRO A 76 9.04 3.93 -13.35
N GLU A 77 8.70 5.21 -13.09
CA GLU A 77 9.59 6.14 -12.39
C GLU A 77 9.66 5.88 -10.88
N THR A 78 8.70 5.14 -10.32
CA THR A 78 8.64 4.80 -8.89
C THR A 78 9.61 3.69 -8.48
N ASN A 79 10.39 3.13 -9.42
CA ASN A 79 11.45 2.13 -9.22
C ASN A 79 11.10 1.06 -8.16
N TRP A 80 10.02 0.31 -8.42
CA TRP A 80 9.52 -0.77 -7.56
C TRP A 80 10.36 -2.07 -7.64
N HIS A 81 11.60 -1.96 -8.11
CA HIS A 81 12.55 -3.07 -8.30
C HIS A 81 13.42 -3.30 -7.07
#